data_AF-A0A4V1USD0-F1
#
_entry.id   AF-A0A4V1USD0-F1
#
_cell.length_a   1.000
_cell.length_b   1.000
_cell.length_c   1.000
_cell.angle_alpha   90.00
_cell.angle_beta   90.00
_cell.angle_gamma   90.00
#
_symmetry.space_group_name_H-M   'P 1'
#
loop_
_entity.id
_entity.type
_entity.pdbx_description
1 polymer ?
#
loop_
_entity_poly.entity_id
_entity_poly.type
_entity_poly.pdbx_seq_one_letter_code
_entity_poly.pdbx_strand_id
1 'polypeptide(L)' 'MEEAAKIVKDIKSGNIAPLYLLMGEEPYYIDKISEFIENNLLTEEEKGFNQ' A
#
# COMPACT_ATOMS: atom_id res chain seq x y z
N MET A 1 -2.86 5.27 -12.67
CA MET A 1 -1.60 5.94 -12.23
C MET A 1 -1.90 6.98 -11.16
N GLU A 2 -2.85 7.89 -11.41
CA GLU A 2 -3.22 8.96 -10.48
C GLU A 2 -3.78 8.42 -9.15
N GLU A 3 -4.54 7.32 -9.20
CA GLU A 3 -5.13 6.64 -8.05
C GLU A 3 -4.05 6.04 -7.14
N ALA A 4 -3.05 5.37 -7.73
CA ALA A 4 -1.93 4.81 -7.00
C ALA A 4 -1.11 5.90 -6.29
N ALA A 5 -0.83 7.00 -7.00
CA ALA A 5 -0.14 8.15 -6.43
C ALA A 5 -0.94 8.80 -5.29
N LYS A 6 -2.28 8.86 -5.42
CA LYS A 6 -3.17 9.37 -4.39
C LYS A 6 -3.11 8.51 -3.12
N ILE A 7 -3.19 7.18 -3.25
CA ILE A 7 -3.08 6.26 -2.10
C ILE A 7 -1.78 6.50 -1.33
N VAL A 8 -0.65 6.57 -2.04
CA VAL A 8 0.66 6.81 -1.41
C VAL A 8 0.72 8.19 -0.73
N LYS A 9 0.13 9.22 -1.34
CA LYS A 9 0.06 10.56 -0.77
C LYS A 9 -0.79 10.59 0.52
N ASP A 10 -1.94 9.93 0.49
CA ASP A 10 -2.87 9.88 1.62
C ASP A 10 -2.22 9.17 2.80
N ILE A 11 -1.57 8.02 2.57
CA ILE A 11 -0.78 7.30 3.57
C ILE A 11 0.32 8.18 4.15
N LYS A 12 1.12 8.86 3.31
CA LYS A 12 2.19 9.77 3.76
C LYS A 12 1.67 10.94 4.60
N SER A 13 0.41 11.35 4.39
CA SER A 13 -0.25 12.39 5.17
C SER A 13 -0.90 11.89 6.47
N GLY A 14 -0.76 10.60 6.78
CA GLY A 14 -1.38 9.96 7.95
C GLY A 14 -2.86 9.63 7.78
N ASN A 15 -3.44 9.91 6.61
CA ASN A 15 -4.82 9.59 6.28
C ASN A 15 -4.92 8.14 5.78
N ILE A 16 -4.72 7.20 6.70
CA ILE A 16 -4.69 5.78 6.38
C ILE A 16 -6.11 5.21 6.40
N ALA A 17 -6.57 4.70 5.27
CA ALA A 17 -7.81 3.92 5.21
C ALA A 17 -7.60 2.56 5.89
N PRO A 18 -8.63 2.02 6.60
CA PRO A 18 -8.53 0.72 7.25
C PRO A 18 -8.48 -0.46 6.26
N LEU A 19 -8.83 -0.25 5.00
CA LEU A 19 -8.82 -1.25 3.94
C LEU A 19 -8.52 -0.60 2.59
N TYR A 20 -7.55 -1.15 1.86
CA TYR A 20 -7.27 -0.80 0.47
C TYR A 20 -7.56 -2.01 -0.43
N LEU A 21 -8.46 -1.84 -1.40
CA LEU A 21 -8.66 -2.82 -2.46
C LEU A 21 -7.82 -2.42 -3.67
N LEU A 22 -6.74 -3.15 -3.92
CA LEU A 22 -5.85 -2.91 -5.06
C LEU A 22 -6.28 -3.80 -6.23
N MET A 23 -6.74 -3.18 -7.31
CA MET A 23 -7.20 -3.87 -8.51
C MET A 23 -6.91 -3.02 -9.75
N GLY A 24 -6.61 -3.68 -10.86
CA GLY A 24 -6.34 -3.02 -12.13
C GLY A 24 -5.62 -3.93 -13.10
N GLU A 25 -5.51 -3.47 -14.34
CA GLU A 25 -4.85 -4.20 -15.44
C GLU A 25 -3.32 -4.08 -15.40
N GLU A 26 -2.78 -3.16 -14.58
CA GLU A 26 -1.35 -2.88 -14.45
C GLU A 26 -0.80 -3.35 -13.08
N PRO A 27 -0.24 -4.57 -12.98
CA PRO A 27 0.25 -5.14 -11.72
C PRO A 27 1.36 -4.32 -11.07
N TYR A 28 2.16 -3.61 -11.87
CA TYR A 28 3.27 -2.79 -11.39
C TYR A 28 2.87 -1.82 -10.27
N TYR A 29 1.69 -1.18 -10.38
CA TYR A 29 1.22 -0.26 -9.33
C TYR A 29 0.72 -0.99 -8.08
N ILE A 30 0.13 -2.18 -8.25
CA ILE A 30 -0.31 -3.01 -7.13
C ILE A 30 0.93 -3.41 -6.32
N ASP A 31 1.95 -3.94 -6.97
CA ASP A 31 3.21 -4.33 -6.34
C ASP A 31 3.87 -3.14 -5.62
N LYS A 32 3.91 -1.96 -6.26
CA LYS A 32 4.52 -0.76 -5.67
C LYS A 32 3.77 -0.24 -4.46
N ILE A 33 2.44 -0.27 -4.47
CA ILE A 33 1.64 0.14 -3.30
C ILE A 33 1.81 -0.88 -2.17
N SER A 34 1.76 -2.18 -2.47
CA SER A 34 1.97 -3.25 -1.50
C SER A 34 3.33 -3.13 -0.83
N GLU A 35 4.41 -3.00 -1.61
CA GLU A 35 5.77 -2.79 -1.10
C GLU A 35 5.87 -1.53 -0.23
N PHE A 36 5.18 -0.45 -0.62
CA PHE A 36 5.15 0.78 0.16
C PHE A 36 4.44 0.60 1.51
N ILE A 37 3.26 -0.04 1.52
CA ILE A 37 2.51 -0.32 2.75
C ILE A 37 3.32 -1.22 3.68
N GLU A 38 3.89 -2.30 3.14
CA GLU A 38 4.72 -3.24 3.90
C GLU A 38 5.88 -2.50 4.59
N ASN A 39 6.65 -1.72 3.84
CA ASN A 39 7.85 -1.08 4.38
C ASN A 39 7.59 0.12 5.31
N ASN A 40 6.40 0.74 5.25
CA ASN A 40 6.14 1.99 6.00
C ASN A 40 5.08 1.86 7.10
N LEU A 41 4.16 0.89 7.00
CA LEU A 41 3.03 0.77 7.92
C LEU A 41 3.05 -0.50 8.77
N LEU A 42 3.65 -1.58 8.28
CA LEU A 42 3.65 -2.86 8.98
C LEU A 42 4.89 -2.99 9.87
N THR A 43 4.68 -3.54 11.08
CA THR A 43 5.80 -3.99 11.92
C THR A 43 6.43 -5.26 11.33
N GLU A 44 7.63 -5.61 11.79
CA GLU A 44 8.31 -6.83 11.32
C GLU A 44 7.50 -8.10 11.61
N GLU A 45 6.78 -8.13 12.73
CA GLU A 45 5.88 -9.23 13.08
C GLU A 45 4.68 -9.32 12.12
N GLU A 46 4.10 -8.18 11.75
CA GLU A 46 2.97 -8.12 10.80
C GLU A 46 3.37 -8.51 9.38
N LYS A 47 4.60 -8.19 8.96
CA LYS A 47 5.17 -8.65 7.69
C LYS A 47 5.34 -10.18 7.68
N GLY A 48 5.91 -10.74 8.74
CA GLY A 48 6.15 -12.18 8.87
C GLY A 48 4.87 -13.03 8.91
N PHE A 49 3.75 -12.45 9.35
CA PHE A 49 2.45 -13.14 9.33
C PHE A 49 1.81 -13.23 7.93
N ASN A 50 2.12 -12.29 7.04
CA ASN A 50 1.52 -12.17 5.71
C ASN A 50 2.37 -12.81 4.59
N GLN A 51 3.24 -13.77 4.93
CA GLN A 51 3.99 -14.60 3.97
C GLN A 51 3.24 -15.86 3.52
#